data_AF-A0A7C2VLR4-F1
#
_entry.id   AF-A0A7C2VLR4-F1
#
_cell.length_a   1.000
_cell.length_b   1.000
_cell.length_c   1.000
_cell.angle_alpha   90.00
_cell.angle_beta   90.00
_cell.angle_gamma   90.00
#
_symmetry.space_group_name_H-M   'P 1'
#
loop_
_entity.id
_entity.type
_entity.pdbx_description
1 polymer ?
#
loop_
_entity_poly.entity_id
_entity_poly.type
_entity_poly.pdbx_seq_one_letter_code
_entity_poly.pdbx_strand_id
1 'polypeptide(L)'
;MSFDVKAHSKNDGKKVADVVRRLLDPRSKTMYSIIETLLDEFKGSAVPASVVRSKLGLPKQAVTNSARRLEEEGIIVRTKDGYALNYGFLIKVLLHAVADLSKRLEAIERQVTKTSAV
;
A
#
# COMPACT_ATOMS: atom_id res chain seq x y z
N MET A 1 32.48 14.07 -6.17
CA MET A 1 31.47 14.71 -5.29
C MET A 1 30.84 13.61 -4.45
N SER A 2 31.19 13.55 -3.16
CA SER A 2 30.59 12.59 -2.22
C SER A 2 29.28 13.19 -1.70
N PHE A 3 28.16 12.54 -1.99
CA PHE A 3 26.88 12.86 -1.36
C PHE A 3 26.92 12.32 0.06
N ASP A 4 26.74 13.20 1.03
CA ASP A 4 26.64 12.86 2.45
C ASP A 4 25.24 12.28 2.74
N VAL A 5 25.10 10.96 2.54
CA VAL A 5 23.83 10.23 2.63
C VAL A 5 23.37 10.01 4.09
N LYS A 6 24.24 10.23 5.08
CA LYS A 6 23.96 9.79 6.46
C LYS A 6 23.11 10.76 7.29
N ALA A 7 23.08 12.05 6.96
CA ALA A 7 22.36 13.06 7.75
C ALA A 7 20.86 13.21 7.38
N HIS A 8 20.48 12.97 6.12
CA HIS A 8 19.07 13.10 5.67
C HIS A 8 18.18 11.94 6.13
N SER A 9 18.73 10.73 6.24
CA SER A 9 17.96 9.52 6.54
C SER A 9 17.29 9.51 7.92
N LYS A 10 17.92 10.10 8.96
CA LYS A 10 17.35 10.13 10.32
C LYS A 10 16.18 11.11 10.48
N ASN A 11 16.18 12.21 9.73
CA ASN A 11 15.17 13.26 9.86
C ASN A 11 13.88 12.89 9.10
N ASP A 12 14.03 12.21 7.96
CA ASP A 12 12.90 11.72 7.16
C ASP A 12 12.11 10.62 7.87
N GLY A 13 12.79 9.71 8.59
CA GLY A 13 12.12 8.66 9.36
C GLY A 13 11.18 9.20 10.44
N LYS A 14 11.62 10.24 11.17
CA LYS A 14 10.79 10.92 12.17
C LYS A 14 9.59 11.63 11.54
N LYS A 15 9.83 12.33 10.42
CA LYS A 15 8.78 13.02 9.66
C LYS A 15 7.72 12.05 9.13
N VAL A 16 8.12 10.88 8.63
CA VAL A 16 7.21 9.84 8.15
C VAL A 16 6.37 9.28 9.29
N ALA A 17 6.99 8.97 10.44
CA ALA A 17 6.26 8.49 11.62
C ALA A 17 5.19 9.49 12.10
N ASP A 18 5.52 10.79 12.12
CA ASP A 18 4.58 11.85 12.51
C ASP A 18 3.43 12.00 11.51
N VAL A 19 3.70 11.83 10.21
CA VAL A 19 2.66 11.83 9.17
C VAL A 19 1.73 10.62 9.32
N VAL A 20 2.28 9.42 9.50
CA VAL A 20 1.47 8.20 9.74
C VAL A 20 0.59 8.40 10.96
N ARG A 21 1.14 8.88 12.08
CA ARG A 21 0.36 9.12 13.31
C ARG A 21 -0.80 10.09 13.08
N ARG A 22 -0.59 11.18 12.34
CA ARG A 22 -1.65 12.14 11.99
C ARG A 22 -2.70 11.54 11.05
N LEU A 23 -2.28 10.70 10.09
CA LEU A 23 -3.20 10.02 9.18
C LEU A 23 -4.07 8.99 9.91
N LEU A 24 -3.53 8.35 10.94
CA LEU A 24 -4.24 7.37 11.77
C LEU A 24 -5.13 8.01 12.86
N ASP A 25 -5.05 9.32 13.07
CA ASP A 25 -5.89 10.03 14.03
C ASP A 25 -7.38 9.96 13.60
N PRO A 26 -8.30 9.52 14.47
CA PRO A 26 -9.74 9.49 14.18
C PRO A 26 -10.36 10.83 13.76
N ARG A 27 -9.71 11.96 14.05
CA ARG A 27 -10.11 13.32 13.63
C ARG A 27 -9.71 13.65 12.20
N SER A 28 -8.84 12.84 11.59
CA SER A 28 -8.29 13.05 10.25
C SER A 28 -9.11 12.39 9.14
N LYS A 29 -10.38 12.02 9.39
CA LYS A 29 -11.26 11.33 8.43
C LYS A 29 -11.27 12.01 7.05
N THR A 30 -11.39 13.34 7.02
CA THR A 30 -11.40 14.10 5.76
C THR A 30 -10.09 13.99 5.01
N MET A 31 -8.94 14.03 5.69
CA MET A 31 -7.63 13.85 5.03
C MET A 31 -7.50 12.45 4.45
N TYR A 32 -7.94 11.44 5.20
CA TYR A 32 -7.93 10.05 4.75
C TYR A 32 -8.81 9.86 3.52
N SER A 33 -10.03 10.38 3.52
CA SER A 33 -10.93 10.32 2.35
C SER A 33 -10.35 11.01 1.13
N ILE A 34 -9.70 12.17 1.28
CA ILE A 34 -9.00 12.85 0.16
C ILE A 34 -7.92 11.94 -0.42
N ILE A 35 -7.09 11.34 0.43
CA ILE A 35 -6.03 10.42 -0.01
C ILE A 35 -6.64 9.21 -0.71
N GLU A 36 -7.70 8.63 -0.18
CA GLU A 36 -8.37 7.50 -0.81
C GLU A 36 -8.88 7.83 -2.21
N THR A 37 -9.52 8.99 -2.38
CA THR A 37 -10.00 9.45 -3.69
C THR A 37 -8.85 9.67 -4.67
N LEU A 38 -7.75 10.30 -4.23
CA LEU A 38 -6.58 10.51 -5.09
C LEU A 38 -5.90 9.20 -5.49
N LEU A 39 -5.90 8.21 -4.60
CA LEU A 39 -5.34 6.90 -4.88
C LEU A 39 -6.17 6.11 -5.92
N ASP A 40 -7.49 6.30 -6.01
CA ASP A 40 -8.31 5.57 -6.98
C ASP A 40 -7.91 5.82 -8.45
N GLU A 41 -7.35 7.00 -8.72
CA GLU A 41 -6.83 7.37 -10.04
C GLU A 41 -5.37 6.93 -10.26
N PHE A 42 -4.70 6.44 -9.22
CA PHE A 42 -3.27 6.12 -9.27
C PHE A 42 -3.03 4.69 -9.78
N LYS A 43 -2.95 4.56 -11.10
CA LYS A 43 -2.72 3.29 -11.81
C LYS A 43 -1.37 3.30 -12.54
N GLY A 44 -0.76 2.12 -12.64
CA GLY A 44 0.47 1.95 -13.39
C GLY A 44 0.27 1.91 -14.90
N SER A 45 1.39 1.97 -15.63
CA SER A 45 1.38 1.74 -17.08
C SER A 45 0.97 0.31 -17.39
N ALA A 46 0.16 0.13 -18.42
CA ALA A 46 -0.25 -1.19 -18.87
C ALA A 46 0.94 -1.98 -19.43
N VAL A 47 1.04 -3.24 -19.04
CA VAL A 47 2.00 -4.21 -19.59
C VAL A 47 1.24 -5.19 -20.49
N PRO A 48 1.64 -5.35 -21.76
CA PRO A 48 0.95 -6.26 -22.67
C PRO A 48 0.92 -7.71 -22.16
N ALA A 49 -0.21 -8.39 -22.33
CA ALA A 49 -0.39 -9.76 -21.88
C ALA A 49 0.62 -10.74 -22.53
N SER A 50 1.03 -10.47 -23.77
CA SER A 50 2.07 -11.22 -24.48
C SER A 50 3.42 -11.13 -23.77
N VAL A 51 3.79 -9.94 -23.27
CA VAL A 51 5.02 -9.71 -22.51
C VAL A 51 4.98 -10.45 -21.19
N VAL A 52 3.88 -10.37 -20.45
CA VAL A 52 3.71 -11.11 -19.18
C VAL A 52 3.81 -12.61 -19.41
N ARG A 53 3.12 -13.13 -20.44
CA ARG A 53 3.16 -14.54 -20.80
C ARG A 53 4.58 -15.00 -21.17
N SER A 54 5.29 -14.23 -21.98
CA SER A 54 6.66 -14.55 -22.41
C SER A 54 7.62 -14.57 -21.23
N LYS A 55 7.50 -13.62 -20.29
CA LYS A 55 8.35 -13.57 -19.09
C LYS A 55 8.11 -14.71 -18.11
N LEU A 56 6.85 -15.15 -17.97
CA LEU A 56 6.49 -16.21 -17.02
C LEU A 56 6.63 -17.62 -17.61
N GLY A 57 6.74 -17.77 -18.93
CA GLY A 57 6.80 -19.08 -19.58
C GLY A 57 5.51 -19.89 -19.43
N LEU A 58 4.37 -19.25 -19.17
CA LEU A 58 3.11 -19.93 -18.86
C LEU A 58 2.17 -20.05 -20.08
N PRO A 59 1.27 -21.05 -20.07
CA PRO A 59 0.19 -21.13 -21.06
C PRO A 59 -0.72 -19.89 -21.02
N LYS A 60 -1.26 -19.50 -22.19
CA LYS A 60 -2.16 -18.33 -22.32
C LYS A 60 -3.35 -18.39 -21.34
N GLN A 61 -3.95 -19.57 -21.18
CA GLN A 61 -5.10 -19.77 -20.32
C GLN A 61 -4.76 -19.58 -18.84
N ALA A 62 -3.59 -20.06 -18.40
CA ALA A 62 -3.11 -19.87 -17.03
C ALA A 62 -2.92 -18.38 -16.72
N VAL A 63 -2.24 -17.63 -17.60
CA VAL A 63 -2.04 -16.17 -17.43
C VAL A 63 -3.38 -15.43 -17.41
N THR A 64 -4.29 -15.77 -18.31
CA THR A 64 -5.62 -15.13 -18.38
C THR A 64 -6.43 -15.37 -17.10
N ASN A 65 -6.43 -16.61 -16.59
CA ASN A 65 -7.17 -16.95 -15.38
C ASN A 65 -6.59 -16.27 -14.14
N SER A 66 -5.27 -16.25 -13.99
CA SER A 66 -4.60 -15.53 -12.90
C SER A 66 -4.86 -14.02 -12.99
N ALA A 67 -4.75 -13.42 -14.18
CA ALA A 67 -5.03 -12.01 -14.38
C ALA A 67 -6.49 -11.65 -14.05
N ARG A 68 -7.45 -12.52 -14.41
CA ARG A 68 -8.85 -12.35 -14.03
C ARG A 68 -9.03 -12.32 -12.51
N ARG A 69 -8.44 -13.27 -11.78
CA ARG A 69 -8.51 -13.29 -10.31
C ARG A 69 -7.90 -12.03 -9.71
N LEU A 70 -6.74 -11.59 -10.21
CA LEU A 70 -6.10 -10.36 -9.73
C LEU A 70 -6.95 -9.10 -10.01
N GLU A 71 -7.72 -9.09 -11.10
CA GLU A 71 -8.65 -8.01 -11.41
C GLU A 71 -9.89 -8.06 -10.49
N GLU A 72 -10.43 -9.25 -10.23
CA GLU A 72 -11.55 -9.45 -9.28
C GLU A 72 -11.18 -8.97 -7.87
N GLU A 73 -9.91 -9.15 -7.46
CA GLU A 73 -9.36 -8.62 -6.19
C GLU A 73 -8.97 -7.13 -6.27
N GLY A 74 -9.13 -6.46 -7.42
CA GLY A 74 -8.79 -5.05 -7.61
C GLY A 74 -7.29 -4.72 -7.67
N ILE A 75 -6.41 -5.73 -7.66
CA ILE A 75 -4.94 -5.60 -7.65
C ILE A 75 -4.43 -5.09 -9.01
N ILE A 76 -5.06 -5.54 -10.09
CA ILE A 76 -4.79 -5.03 -11.44
C ILE A 76 -6.07 -4.51 -12.09
N VAL A 77 -5.89 -3.68 -13.11
CA VAL A 77 -6.94 -3.33 -14.06
C VAL A 77 -6.55 -3.91 -15.41
N ARG A 78 -7.45 -4.63 -16.08
CA ARG A 78 -7.24 -5.02 -17.47
C ARG A 78 -7.71 -3.91 -18.37
N THR A 79 -6.84 -3.50 -19.27
CA THR A 79 -7.08 -2.47 -20.28
C THR A 79 -6.99 -3.10 -21.67
N LYS A 80 -7.31 -2.32 -22.71
CA LYS A 80 -7.09 -2.76 -24.09
C LYS A 80 -5.60 -3.03 -24.37
N ASP A 81 -4.71 -2.33 -23.68
CA ASP A 81 -3.26 -2.39 -23.87
C ASP A 81 -2.57 -3.48 -23.02
N GLY A 82 -3.29 -4.10 -22.08
CA GLY A 82 -2.78 -5.18 -21.25
C GLY A 82 -3.19 -5.08 -19.78
N TYR A 83 -2.26 -5.36 -18.88
CA TYR A 83 -2.49 -5.40 -17.42
C TYR A 83 -1.77 -4.23 -16.76
N ALA A 84 -2.51 -3.40 -16.01
CA ALA A 84 -1.96 -2.31 -15.22
C ALA A 84 -2.11 -2.61 -13.72
N LEU A 85 -1.07 -2.36 -12.92
CA LEU A 85 -1.19 -2.44 -11.47
C LEU A 85 -2.08 -1.30 -10.95
N ASN A 86 -2.96 -1.62 -10.02
CA ASN A 86 -3.72 -0.63 -9.28
C ASN A 86 -2.91 -0.21 -8.04
N TYR A 87 -1.92 0.68 -8.24
CA TYR A 87 -1.05 1.14 -7.16
C TYR A 87 -1.84 1.78 -6.02
N GLY A 88 -2.89 2.53 -6.36
CA GLY A 88 -3.83 3.10 -5.41
C GLY A 88 -4.41 2.08 -4.45
N PHE A 89 -5.00 1.01 -4.99
CA PHE A 89 -5.55 -0.08 -4.20
C PHE A 89 -4.50 -0.73 -3.30
N LEU A 90 -3.31 -1.03 -3.83
CA LEU A 90 -2.22 -1.62 -3.03
C LEU A 90 -1.80 -0.71 -1.87
N ILE A 91 -1.70 0.60 -2.11
CA ILE A 91 -1.37 1.58 -1.07
C ILE A 91 -2.48 1.63 -0.01
N LYS A 92 -3.76 1.62 -0.42
CA LYS A 92 -4.89 1.55 0.52
C LYS A 92 -4.80 0.32 1.41
N VAL A 93 -4.55 -0.86 0.84
CA VAL A 93 -4.37 -2.11 1.61
C VAL A 93 -3.26 -1.96 2.65
N LEU A 94 -2.11 -1.39 2.26
CA LEU A 94 -0.99 -1.16 3.18
C LEU A 94 -1.34 -0.16 4.29
N LEU A 95 -2.02 0.94 3.96
CA LEU A 95 -2.47 1.93 4.94
C LEU A 95 -3.43 1.31 5.96
N HIS A 96 -4.39 0.51 5.49
CA HIS A 96 -5.31 -0.23 6.36
C HIS A 96 -4.57 -1.22 7.26
N ALA A 97 -3.61 -1.97 6.73
CA ALA A 97 -2.82 -2.92 7.51
C ALA A 97 -2.00 -2.22 8.60
N VAL A 98 -1.34 -1.10 8.28
CA VAL A 98 -0.58 -0.29 9.26
C VAL A 98 -1.49 0.31 10.32
N ALA A 99 -2.68 0.80 9.93
CA ALA A 99 -3.68 1.32 10.85
C ALA A 99 -4.14 0.26 11.85
N ASP A 100 -4.42 -0.95 11.37
CA ASP A 100 -4.86 -2.07 12.19
C ASP A 100 -3.75 -2.52 13.17
N LEU A 101 -2.52 -2.67 12.68
CA LEU A 101 -1.36 -2.99 13.52
C LEU A 101 -1.13 -1.94 14.61
N SER A 102 -1.28 -0.66 14.29
CA SER A 102 -1.12 0.43 15.26
C SER A 102 -2.17 0.34 16.37
N LYS A 103 -3.44 0.06 16.03
CA LYS A 103 -4.51 -0.14 17.02
C LYS A 103 -4.26 -1.33 17.93
N ARG A 104 -3.79 -2.45 17.36
CA ARG A 104 -3.45 -3.66 18.14
C ARG A 104 -2.29 -3.37 19.10
N LEU A 105 -1.28 -2.63 18.65
CA LEU A 105 -0.14 -2.25 19.49
C LEU A 105 -0.58 -1.36 20.66
N GLU A 106 -1.39 -0.32 20.41
CA GLU A 106 -1.94 0.52 21.49
C GLU A 106 -2.75 -0.28 22.52
N ALA A 107 -3.51 -1.29 22.06
CA ALA A 107 -4.26 -2.16 22.96
C ALA A 107 -3.33 -2.99 23.86
N ILE A 108 -2.24 -3.52 23.30
CA ILE A 108 -1.21 -4.27 24.05
C ILE A 108 -0.51 -3.35 25.05
N GLU A 109 -0.07 -2.16 24.64
CA GLU A 109 0.60 -1.19 25.53
C GLU A 109 -0.27 -0.82 26.73
N ARG A 110 -1.58 -0.64 26.53
CA ARG A 110 -2.54 -0.39 27.61
C ARG A 110 -2.67 -1.56 28.58
N GLN A 111 -2.57 -2.80 28.10
CA GLN A 111 -2.62 -3.98 28.97
C GLN A 111 -1.35 -4.09 29.82
N VAL A 112 -0.17 -3.93 29.21
CA VAL A 112 1.12 -3.96 29.93
C VAL A 112 1.16 -2.90 31.03
N THR A 113 0.75 -1.66 30.71
CA THR A 113 0.76 -0.55 31.69
C THR A 113 -0.15 -0.84 32.89
N LYS A 114 -1.29 -1.51 32.67
CA LYS A 114 -2.18 -1.91 33.78
C LYS A 114 -1.56 -2.99 34.67
N THR A 115 -0.82 -3.93 34.09
CA THR A 115 -0.17 -5.01 34.85
C THR A 115 1.05 -4.53 35.63
N SER A 116 1.79 -3.54 35.12
CA SER A 116 2.97 -2.98 35.80
C SER A 116 2.64 -1.97 36.91
N ALA A 117 1.38 -1.55 37.03
CA ALA A 117 0.89 -0.64 38.07
C ALA A 117 0.26 -1.37 39.27
N VAL A 118 0.32 -2.70 39.29
CA VAL A 118 -0.10 -3.61 40.36
C VAL A 118 1.14 -4.29 40.92
#